data_AF-A0A2A2F1L6-F1
#
_entry.id   AF-A0A2A2F1L6-F1
#
_cell.length_a   1.000
_cell.length_b   1.000
_cell.length_c   1.000
_cell.angle_alpha   90.00
_cell.angle_beta   90.00
_cell.angle_gamma   90.00
#
_symmetry.space_group_name_H-M   'P 1'
#
loop_
_entity.id
_entity.type
_entity.pdbx_description
1 polymer ?
#
loop_
_entity_poly.entity_id
_entity_poly.type
_entity_poly.pdbx_seq_one_letter_code
_entity_poly.pdbx_strand_id
1 'polypeptide(L)'
;MSGKIPRLRGGRYVQAYPEVLDSPESKALSKVAQLLLFRLTVKCDPHSRNGRIAYSVRQAAEECRVREKTASAAFDELQDAGFIDLAMVYPRNERKAREWRLTFFPSPNGKQPTDDWKGWHTNNFEA
;
A
#
# COMPACT_ATOMS: atom_id res chain seq x y z
N MET A 1 -4.30 36.54 15.29
CA MET A 1 -3.37 35.60 15.95
C MET A 1 -3.91 34.19 15.78
N SER A 2 -3.35 33.38 14.88
CA SER A 2 -3.78 31.98 14.72
C SER A 2 -3.15 31.15 15.84
N GLY A 3 -3.95 30.79 16.86
CA GLY A 3 -3.51 29.91 17.93
C GLY A 3 -3.07 28.56 17.34
N LYS A 4 -1.83 28.16 17.60
CA LYS A 4 -1.37 26.81 17.20
C LYS A 4 -2.16 25.80 18.02
N ILE A 5 -3.02 25.02 17.37
CA ILE A 5 -3.73 23.91 18.01
C ILE A 5 -2.67 22.93 18.52
N PRO A 6 -2.63 22.64 19.83
CA PRO A 6 -1.64 21.72 20.39
C PRO A 6 -1.85 20.33 19.79
N ARG A 7 -0.75 19.68 19.38
CA ARG A 7 -0.82 18.27 18.94
C ARG A 7 -1.14 17.40 20.15
N LEU A 8 -2.39 16.90 20.20
CA LEU A 8 -2.89 16.05 21.29
C LEU A 8 -2.23 14.66 21.34
N ARG A 9 -1.54 14.25 20.27
CA ARG A 9 -0.80 12.99 20.19
C ARG A 9 0.64 13.25 19.79
N GLY A 10 1.59 12.69 20.53
CA GLY A 10 3.03 12.75 20.22
C GLY A 10 3.48 11.80 19.09
N GLY A 11 2.54 11.08 18.47
CA GLY A 11 2.82 10.09 17.43
C GLY A 11 2.96 10.67 16.02
N ARG A 12 3.21 9.79 15.06
CA ARG A 12 3.21 10.11 13.63
C ARG A 12 1.78 10.18 13.10
N TYR A 13 1.58 10.97 12.05
CA TYR A 13 0.37 10.92 11.24
C TYR A 13 0.62 10.05 10.00
N VAL A 14 -0.45 9.56 9.41
CA VAL A 14 -0.42 8.81 8.15
C VAL A 14 -0.94 9.75 7.09
N GLN A 15 -0.13 10.00 6.06
CA GLN A 15 -0.58 10.73 4.89
C GLN A 15 -1.50 9.83 4.07
N ALA A 16 -2.66 10.35 3.70
CA ALA A 16 -3.65 9.65 2.89
C ALA A 16 -4.14 10.59 1.80
N TYR A 17 -4.31 10.07 0.59
CA TYR A 17 -4.90 10.80 -0.52
C TYR A 17 -6.33 10.31 -0.73
N PRO A 18 -7.35 11.16 -0.48
CA PRO A 18 -8.74 10.77 -0.69
C PRO A 18 -9.02 10.30 -2.12
N GLU A 19 -8.38 10.93 -3.11
CA GLU A 19 -8.49 10.51 -4.53
C GLU A 19 -8.03 9.07 -4.79
N VAL A 20 -7.13 8.53 -3.97
CA VAL A 20 -6.66 7.14 -4.05
C VAL A 20 -7.55 6.23 -3.21
N LEU A 21 -7.80 6.57 -1.94
CA LEU A 21 -8.47 5.67 -0.99
C LEU A 21 -10.00 5.66 -1.13
N ASP A 22 -10.59 6.72 -1.67
CA ASP A 22 -12.03 6.82 -1.94
C ASP A 22 -12.36 6.61 -3.43
N SER A 23 -11.36 6.25 -4.23
CA SER A 23 -11.50 6.00 -5.66
C SER A 23 -12.41 4.80 -5.94
N PRO A 24 -13.09 4.76 -7.10
CA PRO A 24 -13.82 3.57 -7.53
C PRO A 24 -12.95 2.31 -7.56
N GLU A 25 -11.68 2.45 -7.97
CA GLU A 25 -10.69 1.36 -8.05
C GLU A 25 -10.42 0.78 -6.67
N SER A 26 -10.17 1.64 -5.68
CA SER A 26 -9.94 1.19 -4.31
C SER A 26 -11.19 0.54 -3.72
N LYS A 27 -12.38 1.07 -4.03
CA LYS A 27 -13.66 0.54 -3.56
C LYS A 27 -13.99 -0.84 -4.13
N ALA A 28 -13.54 -1.15 -5.33
CA ALA A 28 -13.78 -2.42 -6.00
C ALA A 28 -12.87 -3.56 -5.52
N LEU A 29 -11.73 -3.24 -4.88
CA LEU A 29 -10.87 -4.22 -4.23
C LEU A 29 -11.63 -5.05 -3.18
N SER A 30 -11.17 -6.27 -2.94
CA SER A 30 -11.61 -7.07 -1.81
C SER A 30 -11.36 -6.34 -0.48
N LYS A 31 -12.17 -6.66 0.55
CA LYS A 31 -12.03 -6.02 1.87
C LYS A 31 -10.65 -6.25 2.50
N VAL A 32 -10.01 -7.39 2.19
CA VAL A 32 -8.66 -7.69 2.67
C VAL A 32 -7.63 -6.84 1.92
N ALA A 33 -7.75 -6.68 0.60
CA ALA A 33 -6.89 -5.79 -0.17
C ALA A 33 -7.03 -4.32 0.26
N GLN A 34 -8.24 -3.82 0.51
CA GLN A 34 -8.44 -2.47 1.05
C GLN A 34 -7.74 -2.27 2.41
N LEU A 35 -7.89 -3.24 3.32
CA LEU A 35 -7.21 -3.21 4.61
C LEU A 35 -5.68 -3.27 4.45
N LEU A 36 -5.20 -4.11 3.54
CA LEU A 36 -3.77 -4.27 3.27
C LEU A 36 -3.16 -2.98 2.68
N LEU A 37 -3.87 -2.31 1.76
CA LEU A 37 -3.48 -1.01 1.21
C LEU A 37 -3.37 0.06 2.30
N PHE A 38 -4.34 0.08 3.23
CA PHE A 38 -4.26 0.96 4.40
C PHE A 38 -3.04 0.63 5.26
N ARG A 39 -2.75 -0.66 5.54
CA ARG A 39 -1.58 -1.08 6.33
C ARG A 39 -0.26 -0.69 5.67
N LEU A 40 -0.15 -0.84 4.36
CA LEU A 40 1.02 -0.39 3.60
C LEU A 40 1.20 1.12 3.69
N THR A 41 0.11 1.89 3.56
CA THR A 41 0.12 3.36 3.74
C THR A 41 0.58 3.77 5.14
N VAL A 42 0.10 3.08 6.19
CA VAL A 42 0.54 3.31 7.58
C VAL A 42 2.03 2.99 7.77
N LYS A 43 2.52 1.93 7.12
CA LYS A 43 3.93 1.50 7.22
C LYS A 43 4.86 2.36 6.37
N CYS A 44 4.37 3.02 5.32
CA CYS A 44 5.16 3.88 4.47
C CYS A 44 5.45 5.22 5.15
N ASP A 45 6.70 5.67 5.09
CA ASP A 45 7.02 7.10 5.19
C ASP A 45 7.18 7.60 3.75
N PRO A 46 6.26 8.43 3.22
CA PRO A 46 6.26 8.86 1.82
C PRO A 46 7.58 9.52 1.38
N HIS A 47 8.31 10.13 2.30
CA HIS A 47 9.52 10.89 1.98
C HIS A 47 10.80 10.05 2.01
N SER A 48 10.78 8.86 2.62
CA SER A 48 12.01 8.12 2.91
C SER A 48 11.94 6.60 2.67
N ARG A 49 10.74 6.00 2.67
CA ARG A 49 10.58 4.54 2.68
C ARG A 49 9.76 3.98 1.52
N ASN A 50 9.25 4.80 0.61
CA ASN A 50 8.52 4.27 -0.53
C ASN A 50 9.44 3.45 -1.45
N GLY A 51 9.09 2.18 -1.69
CA GLY A 51 9.95 1.19 -2.36
C GLY A 51 10.86 0.39 -1.43
N ARG A 52 10.76 0.59 -0.11
CA ARG A 52 11.45 -0.19 0.94
C ARG A 52 10.50 -0.65 2.03
N ILE A 53 9.21 -0.80 1.69
CA ILE A 53 8.20 -1.22 2.65
C ILE A 53 8.32 -2.74 2.80
N ALA A 54 9.15 -3.18 3.74
CA ALA A 54 9.28 -4.59 4.07
C ALA A 54 7.98 -5.10 4.73
N TYR A 55 7.22 -5.91 4.01
CA TYR A 55 5.96 -6.47 4.51
C TYR A 55 5.70 -7.86 3.92
N SER A 56 5.76 -8.87 4.78
CA SER A 56 5.58 -10.27 4.37
C SER A 56 4.12 -10.69 4.37
N VAL A 57 3.80 -11.73 3.58
CA VAL A 57 2.47 -12.39 3.58
C VAL A 57 2.08 -12.86 4.99
N ARG A 58 3.00 -13.47 5.74
CA ARG A 58 2.76 -13.91 7.12
C ARG A 58 2.38 -12.74 8.04
N GLN A 59 3.16 -11.65 7.98
CA GLN A 59 2.88 -10.46 8.79
C GLN A 59 1.54 -9.82 8.40
N ALA A 60 1.23 -9.76 7.11
CA ALA A 60 -0.06 -9.26 6.63
C ALA A 60 -1.23 -10.15 7.09
N ALA A 61 -1.06 -11.48 7.06
CA ALA A 61 -2.05 -12.44 7.54
C ALA A 61 -2.34 -12.25 9.04
N GLU A 62 -1.30 -12.11 9.86
CA GLU A 62 -1.41 -11.83 11.29
C GLU A 62 -2.12 -10.49 11.56
N GLU A 63 -1.68 -9.40 10.91
CA GLU A 63 -2.22 -8.05 11.12
C GLU A 63 -3.64 -7.85 10.57
N CYS A 64 -4.02 -8.59 9.52
CA CYS A 64 -5.34 -8.58 8.90
C CYS A 64 -6.27 -9.69 9.43
N ARG A 65 -5.75 -10.59 10.29
CA ARG A 65 -6.48 -11.73 10.87
C ARG A 65 -7.11 -12.65 9.82
N VAL A 66 -6.34 -12.99 8.79
CA VAL A 66 -6.74 -13.90 7.71
C VAL A 66 -5.71 -15.02 7.54
N ARG A 67 -6.04 -16.02 6.72
CA ARG A 67 -5.06 -17.06 6.34
C ARG A 67 -4.02 -16.45 5.38
N GLU A 68 -2.80 -17.00 5.39
CA GLU A 68 -1.72 -16.55 4.49
C GLU A 68 -2.11 -16.60 3.01
N LYS A 69 -2.90 -17.60 2.59
CA LYS A 69 -3.43 -17.66 1.22
C LYS A 69 -4.27 -16.44 0.85
N THR A 70 -5.11 -15.96 1.77
CA THR A 70 -5.96 -14.78 1.56
C THR A 70 -5.13 -13.50 1.55
N ALA A 71 -4.13 -13.40 2.44
CA ALA A 71 -3.21 -12.27 2.44
C ALA A 71 -2.35 -12.22 1.16
N SER A 72 -1.89 -13.37 0.66
CA SER A 72 -1.17 -13.47 -0.61
C SER A 72 -2.03 -12.99 -1.77
N ALA A 73 -3.26 -13.50 -1.89
CA ALA A 73 -4.19 -13.08 -2.93
C ALA A 73 -4.49 -11.57 -2.88
N ALA A 74 -4.53 -10.98 -1.68
CA ALA A 74 -4.71 -9.54 -1.52
C ALA A 74 -3.47 -8.73 -1.97
N PHE A 75 -2.25 -9.24 -1.80
CA PHE A 75 -1.06 -8.61 -2.39
C PHE A 75 -1.11 -8.67 -3.92
N ASP A 76 -1.46 -9.83 -4.47
CA ASP A 76 -1.57 -10.03 -5.91
C ASP A 76 -2.64 -9.09 -6.50
N GLU A 77 -3.82 -9.02 -5.88
CA GLU A 77 -4.91 -8.11 -6.25
C GLU A 77 -4.48 -6.63 -6.24
N LEU A 78 -3.77 -6.18 -5.20
CA LEU A 78 -3.28 -4.80 -5.12
C LEU A 78 -2.23 -4.48 -6.19
N GLN A 79 -1.39 -5.46 -6.53
CA GLN A 79 -0.38 -5.32 -7.56
C GLN A 79 -1.02 -5.27 -8.95
N ASP A 80 -1.95 -6.19 -9.24
CA ASP A 80 -2.71 -6.23 -10.49
C ASP A 80 -3.57 -4.97 -10.67
N ALA A 81 -4.09 -4.43 -9.57
CA ALA A 81 -4.82 -3.16 -9.55
C ALA A 81 -3.92 -1.91 -9.58
N GLY A 82 -2.60 -2.05 -9.67
CA GLY A 82 -1.67 -0.93 -9.84
C GLY A 82 -1.54 -0.02 -8.62
N PHE A 83 -2.00 -0.43 -7.43
CA PHE A 83 -1.80 0.33 -6.20
C PHE A 83 -0.38 0.17 -5.64
N ILE A 84 0.23 -1.00 -5.89
CA ILE A 84 1.54 -1.35 -5.37
C ILE A 84 2.42 -2.01 -6.42
N ASP A 85 3.73 -1.82 -6.28
CA ASP A 85 4.74 -2.58 -7.02
C ASP A 85 5.64 -3.36 -6.08
N LEU A 86 6.06 -4.54 -6.55
CA LEU A 86 7.12 -5.29 -5.92
C LEU A 86 8.48 -4.63 -6.24
N ALA A 87 9.07 -3.97 -5.24
CA ALA A 87 10.32 -3.24 -5.40
C ALA A 87 11.56 -4.14 -5.25
N MET A 88 11.50 -5.10 -4.33
CA MET A 88 12.59 -6.06 -4.12
C MET A 88 12.09 -7.42 -3.65
N VAL A 89 12.69 -8.47 -4.22
CA VAL A 89 12.55 -9.86 -3.78
C VAL A 89 13.90 -10.36 -3.33
N TYR A 90 13.92 -11.05 -2.20
CA TYR A 90 15.12 -11.70 -1.70
C TYR A 90 15.04 -13.22 -1.89
N PRO A 91 16.18 -13.89 -2.12
CA PRO A 91 16.28 -15.33 -2.04
C PRO A 91 15.76 -15.88 -0.71
N ARG A 92 15.13 -17.06 -0.74
CA ARG A 92 14.47 -17.67 0.44
C ARG A 92 15.42 -17.88 1.63
N ASN A 93 16.69 -18.16 1.37
CA ASN A 93 17.72 -18.36 2.40
C ASN A 93 18.05 -17.10 3.19
N GLU A 94 17.77 -15.90 2.67
CA GLU A 94 18.01 -14.64 3.37
C GLU A 94 16.92 -14.32 4.41
N ARG A 95 15.78 -15.03 4.40
CA ARG A 95 14.64 -14.85 5.32
C ARG A 95 14.14 -13.40 5.42
N LYS A 96 14.33 -12.60 4.36
CA LYS A 96 13.84 -11.22 4.28
C LYS A 96 12.45 -11.16 3.66
N ALA A 97 11.66 -10.19 4.11
CA ALA A 97 10.37 -9.91 3.51
C ALA A 97 10.56 -9.25 2.13
N ARG A 98 9.58 -9.43 1.24
CA ARG A 98 9.45 -8.62 0.03
C ARG A 98 9.34 -7.14 0.41
N GLU A 99 9.92 -6.28 -0.41
CA GLU A 99 9.77 -4.84 -0.28
C GLU A 99 8.81 -4.31 -1.34
N TRP A 100 7.91 -3.44 -0.89
CA TRP A 100 6.85 -2.88 -1.72
C TRP A 100 7.00 -1.37 -1.90
N ARG A 101 6.46 -0.87 -3.01
CA ARG A 101 6.26 0.55 -3.34
C ARG A 101 4.76 0.82 -3.45
N LEU A 102 4.31 1.96 -2.96
CA LEU A 102 3.01 2.54 -3.27
C LEU A 102 3.15 3.40 -4.54
N THR A 103 2.37 3.12 -5.58
CA THR A 103 2.49 3.77 -6.90
C THR A 103 2.05 5.23 -6.89
N PHE A 104 1.23 5.62 -5.90
CA PHE A 104 0.69 6.96 -5.67
C PHE A 104 1.52 7.82 -4.69
N PHE A 105 2.60 7.27 -4.10
CA PHE A 105 3.58 8.08 -3.37
C PHE A 105 4.82 8.35 -4.23
N PRO A 106 5.48 9.51 -4.03
CA PRO A 106 6.77 9.74 -4.65
C PRO A 106 7.80 8.73 -4.14
N SER A 107 8.83 8.45 -4.94
CA SER A 107 10.00 7.69 -4.48
C SER A 107 10.97 8.61 -3.74
N PRO A 108 11.76 8.11 -2.77
CA PRO A 108 12.80 8.89 -2.09
C PRO A 108 13.83 9.53 -3.05
N ASN A 109 14.01 8.94 -4.25
CA ASN A 109 14.91 9.45 -5.27
C ASN A 109 14.29 10.57 -6.15
N GLY A 110 13.15 11.13 -5.75
CA GLY A 110 12.46 12.20 -6.48
C GLY A 110 11.65 11.73 -7.70
N LYS A 111 11.48 10.41 -7.90
CA LYS A 111 10.59 9.90 -8.96
C LYS A 111 9.14 10.20 -8.60
N GLN A 112 8.38 10.70 -9.57
CA GLN A 112 6.96 11.02 -9.40
C GLN A 112 6.14 9.74 -9.18
N PRO A 113 4.99 9.85 -8.49
CA PRO A 113 3.96 8.82 -8.51
C PRO A 113 3.62 8.41 -9.95
N THR A 114 3.42 7.12 -10.18
CA THR A 114 3.01 6.59 -11.48
C THR A 114 1.49 6.49 -11.59
N ASP A 115 0.78 6.38 -10.45
CA ASP A 115 -0.67 6.27 -10.39
C ASP A 115 -1.25 5.17 -11.29
N ASP A 116 -0.56 4.02 -11.37
CA ASP A 116 -0.93 2.91 -12.24
C ASP A 116 -2.34 2.38 -11.95
N TRP A 117 -2.86 2.65 -10.75
CA TRP A 117 -4.22 2.34 -10.34
C TRP A 117 -5.30 3.04 -11.17
N LYS A 118 -5.06 4.22 -11.77
CA LYS A 118 -6.09 5.04 -12.45
C LYS A 118 -6.73 4.40 -13.70
N GLY A 119 -6.31 3.21 -14.13
CA GLY A 119 -6.80 2.53 -15.35
C GLY A 119 -7.42 1.15 -15.15
N TRP A 120 -7.42 0.60 -13.93
CA TRP A 120 -7.70 -0.81 -13.69
C TRP A 120 -9.13 -1.27 -14.10
N HIS A 121 -10.13 -0.38 -14.03
CA HIS A 121 -11.52 -0.73 -14.36
C HIS A 121 -11.81 -0.98 -15.84
N THR A 122 -10.89 -0.63 -16.73
CA THR A 122 -11.19 -0.67 -18.18
C THR A 122 -11.30 -2.11 -18.72
N ASN A 123 -10.83 -3.13 -17.99
CA ASN A 123 -10.72 -4.50 -18.53
C ASN A 123 -11.53 -5.60 -17.81
N ASN A 124 -12.23 -5.31 -16.71
CA ASN A 124 -12.85 -6.35 -15.87
C ASN A 124 -14.39 -6.49 -15.98
N PHE A 125 -15.04 -5.73 -16.87
CA PHE A 125 -16.50 -5.81 -17.09
C PHE A 125 -16.91 -6.37 -18.46
N GLU A 126 -15.95 -6.79 -19.29
CA GLU A 126 -16.21 -7.39 -20.62
C GLU A 126 -16.00 -8.92 -20.67
N ALA A 127 -16.18 -9.63 -19.54
CA ALA A 127 -16.12 -11.10 -19.49
C ALA A 127 -17.42 -11.71 -18.95
#